data_AF-A0A926AYN4-F1
#
_entry.id   AF-A0A926AYN4-F1
#
_cell.length_a   1.000
_cell.length_b   1.000
_cell.length_c   1.000
_cell.angle_alpha   90.00
_cell.angle_beta   90.00
_cell.angle_gamma   90.00
#
_symmetry.space_group_name_H-M   'P 1'
#
loop_
_entity.id
_entity.type
_entity.pdbx_description
1 polymer ?
#
loop_
_entity_poly.entity_id
_entity_poly.type
_entity_poly.pdbx_seq_one_letter_code
_entity_poly.pdbx_strand_id
1 'polypeptide(L)' 'MKVYIDGKFYDEADAKVSVFDHGLLYGDGIFEGIRAYNGRVFRLKEHIDRLFYSAKAILLTIPISHAELM' A
#
# COMPACT_ATOMS: atom_id res chain seq x y z
N MET A 1 2.96 8.81 14.79
CA MET A 1 3.05 7.80 13.72
C MET A 1 3.32 8.51 12.40
N LYS A 2 4.07 7.93 11.46
CA LYS A 2 4.26 8.51 10.12
C LYS A 2 3.37 7.78 9.12
N VAL A 3 2.75 8.54 8.22
CA VAL A 3 1.91 8.00 7.13
C VAL A 3 2.56 8.36 5.80
N TYR A 4 2.75 7.36 4.93
CA TYR A 4 3.30 7.57 3.59
C TYR A 4 2.17 7.66 2.58
N ILE A 5 2.07 8.79 1.86
CA ILE A 5 1.06 9.06 0.84
C ILE A 5 1.77 9.66 -0.36
N ASP A 6 1.65 9.01 -1.53
CA ASP A 6 2.13 9.49 -2.83
C ASP A 6 3.55 10.08 -2.84
N GLY A 7 4.51 9.37 -2.26
CA GLY A 7 5.92 9.78 -2.28
C GLY A 7 6.36 10.65 -1.10
N LYS A 8 5.47 10.96 -0.14
CA LYS A 8 5.77 11.85 0.98
C LYS A 8 5.33 11.27 2.31
N PHE A 9 6.10 11.57 3.36
CA PHE A 9 5.74 11.25 4.74
C PHE A 9 5.03 12.42 5.41
N TYR A 10 3.93 12.11 6.08
CA TYR A 10 3.13 13.05 6.87
C TYR A 10 3.09 12.60 8.33
N ASP A 11 2.89 13.56 9.23
CA ASP A 11 2.41 13.25 10.57
C ASP A 11 0.93 12.86 10.51
N GLU A 12 0.52 12.00 11.44
CA GLU A 12 -0.83 11.41 11.47
C GLU A 12 -1.96 12.46 11.42
N ALA A 13 -1.79 13.58 12.11
CA ALA A 13 -2.79 14.65 12.14
C ALA A 13 -2.94 15.40 10.80
N ASP A 14 -1.92 15.35 9.94
CA ASP A 14 -1.88 16.05 8.65
C ASP A 14 -2.18 15.13 7.46
N ALA A 15 -2.18 13.81 7.69
CA ALA A 15 -2.43 12.80 6.68
C ALA A 15 -3.88 12.87 6.19
N LYS A 16 -4.06 13.07 4.87
CA LYS A 16 -5.38 13.17 4.24
C LYS A 16 -5.35 12.63 2.82
N VAL A 17 -6.46 12.05 2.40
CA VAL A 17 -6.74 11.64 1.01
C VAL A 17 -7.93 12.44 0.49
N SER A 18 -8.14 12.42 -0.83
CA SER A 18 -9.30 13.08 -1.44
C SER A 18 -10.60 12.40 -1.00
N VAL A 19 -11.66 13.19 -0.78
CA VAL A 19 -13.01 12.63 -0.58
C VAL A 19 -13.57 11.98 -1.85
N PHE A 20 -12.94 12.24 -3.01
CA PHE A 20 -13.26 11.62 -4.29
C PHE A 20 -12.38 10.42 -4.63
N ASP A 21 -11.57 9.93 -3.67
CA ASP A 21 -10.77 8.74 -3.87
C ASP A 21 -11.67 7.52 -4.14
N HIS A 22 -11.38 6.76 -5.19
CA HIS A 22 -12.19 5.62 -5.60
C HIS A 22 -12.13 4.47 -4.57
N GLY A 23 -11.01 4.36 -3.84
CA GLY A 23 -10.86 3.46 -2.70
C GLY A 23 -11.76 3.84 -1.52
N LEU A 24 -12.04 5.13 -1.31
CA LEU A 24 -13.00 5.59 -0.31
C LEU A 24 -14.45 5.43 -0.80
N LEU A 25 -14.74 5.87 -2.01
CA LEU A 25 -16.12 5.95 -2.52
C LEU A 25 -16.70 4.58 -2.89
N TYR A 26 -15.87 3.65 -3.39
CA TYR A 26 -16.32 2.38 -3.95
C TYR A 26 -15.57 1.16 -3.39
N GLY A 27 -14.56 1.37 -2.54
CA GLY A 27 -13.70 0.29 -2.07
C GLY A 27 -12.82 -0.29 -3.18
N ASP A 28 -12.60 0.46 -4.27
CA ASP A 28 -11.79 0.02 -5.40
C ASP A 28 -10.30 0.19 -5.08
N GLY A 29 -9.74 -0.84 -4.48
CA GLY A 29 -8.35 -0.87 -4.08
C GLY A 29 -7.97 -2.22 -3.51
N ILE A 30 -6.68 -2.38 -3.25
CA ILE A 30 -6.08 -3.56 -2.64
C ILE A 30 -5.21 -3.12 -1.46
N PHE A 31 -5.04 -3.99 -0.47
CA PHE A 31 -4.24 -3.67 0.72
C PHE A 31 -3.57 -4.93 1.29
N GLU A 32 -2.54 -4.72 2.10
CA GLU A 32 -1.85 -5.77 2.84
C GLU A 32 -1.68 -5.37 4.30
N GLY A 33 -1.92 -6.31 5.21
CA GLY A 33 -1.56 -6.19 6.61
C GLY A 33 -0.27 -6.96 6.87
N ILE A 34 0.83 -6.27 7.12
CA ILE A 34 2.16 -6.87 7.28
C ILE A 34 2.64 -6.69 8.72
N ARG A 35 3.26 -7.72 9.30
CA ARG A 35 3.85 -7.66 10.64
C ARG A 35 5.36 -7.49 10.57
N ALA A 36 5.89 -6.64 11.45
CA ALA A 36 7.31 -6.51 11.69
C ALA A 36 7.65 -6.93 13.13
N TYR A 37 8.71 -7.71 13.29
CA TYR A 37 9.22 -8.13 14.59
C TYR A 37 10.71 -7.79 14.65
N ASN A 38 11.14 -7.06 15.69
CA ASN A 38 12.54 -6.68 15.90
C ASN A 38 13.20 -6.07 14.64
N GLY A 39 12.49 -5.16 13.97
CA GLY A 39 12.98 -4.49 12.75
C GLY A 39 13.00 -5.36 11.49
N ARG A 40 12.46 -6.59 11.52
CA ARG A 40 12.36 -7.47 10.36
C ARG A 40 10.92 -7.69 9.96
N VAL A 41 10.63 -7.53 8.68
CA VAL A 41 9.31 -7.79 8.12
C VAL A 41 9.13 -9.29 7.94
N PHE A 42 8.04 -9.83 8.50
CA PHE A 42 7.71 -11.24 8.38
C PHE A 42 7.10 -11.54 7.01
N ARG A 43 7.73 -12.44 6.24
CA ARG A 43 7.26 -12.91 4.92
C ARG A 43 7.01 -11.77 3.91
N LEU A 44 7.90 -10.78 3.88
CA LEU A 44 7.79 -9.59 3.00
C LEU A 44 7.51 -9.98 1.55
N LYS A 45 8.30 -10.90 0.99
CA LYS A 45 8.18 -11.33 -0.40
C LYS A 45 6.76 -11.83 -0.71
N GLU A 46 6.21 -12.70 0.13
CA GLU A 46 4.88 -13.27 -0.11
C GLU A 46 3.76 -12.24 0.02
N HIS A 47 3.92 -11.24 0.90
CA HIS A 47 2.99 -10.11 0.98
C HIS A 47 3.06 -9.23 -0.28
N ILE A 48 4.26 -8.87 -0.76
CA ILE A 48 4.42 -8.06 -1.98
C ILE A 48 3.93 -8.82 -3.21
N ASP A 49 4.25 -10.11 -3.34
CA ASP A 49 3.75 -10.94 -4.45
C ASP A 49 2.22 -10.96 -4.48
N ARG A 50 1.56 -11.10 -3.32
CA ARG A 50 0.09 -11.10 -3.21
C ARG A 50 -0.51 -9.73 -3.51
N LEU A 51 0.14 -8.64 -3.12
CA LEU A 51 -0.29 -7.28 -3.45
C LEU A 51 -0.36 -7.07 -4.96
N PHE A 52 0.71 -7.42 -5.69
CA PHE A 52 0.77 -7.32 -7.16
C PHE A 52 -0.23 -8.26 -7.84
N TYR A 53 -0.40 -9.49 -7.32
CA TYR A 53 -1.41 -10.42 -7.83
C TYR A 53 -2.83 -9.86 -7.68
N SER A 54 -3.14 -9.25 -6.53
CA SER A 54 -4.45 -8.66 -6.24
C SER A 54 -4.72 -7.44 -7.12
N ALA A 55 -3.72 -6.57 -7.31
CA ALA A 55 -3.83 -5.43 -8.23
C ALA A 55 -4.14 -5.89 -9.67
N LYS A 56 -3.48 -6.95 -10.14
CA LYS A 56 -3.75 -7.55 -11.45
C LYS A 56 -5.19 -8.06 -11.58
N ALA A 57 -5.77 -8.62 -10.51
CA ALA A 57 -7.13 -9.17 -10.54
C ALA A 57 -8.21 -8.09 -10.76
N ILE A 58 -7.93 -6.84 -10.40
CA ILE A 58 -8.82 -5.69 -10.59
C ILE A 58 -8.33 -4.73 -11.68
N LEU A 59 -7.34 -5.14 -12.49
CA LEU A 59 -6.72 -4.32 -13.54
C LEU A 59 -6.09 -3.00 -13.03
N LEU A 60 -5.71 -2.96 -11.76
CA LEU A 60 -5.04 -1.81 -11.14
C LEU A 60 -3.54 -1.85 -11.48
N THR A 61 -3.03 -0.74 -12.03
CA THR A 61 -1.60 -0.58 -12.28
C THR A 61 -0.93 0.06 -11.08
N ILE A 62 0.02 -0.65 -10.45
CA ILE A 62 0.84 -0.09 -9.37
C ILE A 62 1.93 0.78 -10.00
N PRO A 63 2.09 2.05 -9.58
CA PRO A 63 3.04 3.00 -10.20
C PRO A 63 4.50 2.78 -9.79
N ILE A 64 4.78 1.76 -8.98
CA ILE A 64 6.10 1.38 -8.48
C ILE A 64 6.34 -0.07 -8.89
N SER A 65 7.56 -0.38 -9.33
CA SER A 65 7.89 -1.74 -9.74
C SER A 65 7.96 -2.70 -8.54
N HIS A 66 7.76 -3.99 -8.80
CA HIS A 66 7.91 -5.02 -7.76
C HIS A 66 9.30 -5.00 -7.12
N ALA A 67 10.35 -4.78 -7.91
CA ALA A 67 11.73 -4.72 -7.43
C ALA A 67 12.02 -3.51 -6.53
N GLU A 68 11.34 -2.37 -6.73
CA GLU A 68 11.49 -1.19 -5.87
C GLU A 68 10.76 -1.32 -4.52
N LEU A 69 9.73 -2.18 -4.46
CA LEU A 69 8.96 -2.48 -3.25
C LEU A 69 9.55 -3.60 -2.39
N MET A 70 10.57 -4.30 -2.91
CA MET A 70 11.29 -5.41 -2.26
C MET A 70 12.53 -4.92 -1.51
#